data_AF-X0VB50-F1
#
_entry.id   AF-X0VB50-F1
#
_cell.length_a   1.000
_cell.length_b   1.000
_cell.length_c   1.000
_cell.angle_alpha   90.00
_cell.angle_beta   90.00
_cell.angle_gamma   90.00
#
_symmetry.space_group_name_H-M   'P 1'
#
loop_
_entity.id
_entity.type
_entity.pdbx_description
1 polymer ?
#
loop_
_entity_poly.entity_id
_entity_poly.type
_entity_poly.pdbx_seq_one_letter_code
_entity_poly.pdbx_strand_id
1 'polypeptide(L)'
;MSFDKTSASSVEPLRTTRLQLAYGREGLWIELPEDAPVTVIEPQFVPGLPDEQAAITAALRSPVGTSPLRDLVRPDDTVAVVF
;
A
#
# COMPACT_ATOMS: atom_id res chain seq x y z
N MET A 1 -31.36 44.31 33.74
CA MET A 1 -31.57 43.06 32.98
C MET A 1 -30.19 42.54 32.59
N SER A 2 -29.62 41.70 33.46
CA SER A 2 -28.34 41.03 33.21
C SER A 2 -28.64 39.66 32.62
N PHE A 3 -28.11 39.38 31.44
CA PHE A 3 -28.01 38.02 30.94
C PHE A 3 -26.57 37.57 31.16
N ASP A 4 -26.36 36.94 32.31
CA ASP A 4 -25.24 36.01 32.46
C ASP A 4 -25.62 34.75 31.67
N LYS A 5 -24.81 34.40 30.67
CA LYS A 5 -24.73 33.03 30.20
C LYS A 5 -23.28 32.66 30.06
N THR A 6 -22.69 32.37 31.22
CA THR A 6 -21.76 31.26 31.36
C THR A 6 -22.20 30.08 30.49
N SER A 7 -21.39 29.76 29.49
CA SER A 7 -20.97 28.41 29.11
C SER A 7 -20.15 28.54 27.84
N ALA A 8 -18.86 28.84 27.99
CA ALA A 8 -17.91 28.33 27.04
C ALA A 8 -18.01 26.80 27.14
N SER A 9 -18.76 26.17 26.24
CA SER A 9 -18.53 24.76 25.94
C SER A 9 -17.11 24.69 25.41
N SER A 10 -16.18 24.36 26.31
CA SER A 10 -14.87 23.86 25.94
C SER A 10 -15.10 22.61 25.10
N VAL A 11 -15.18 22.79 23.79
CA VAL A 11 -15.10 21.67 22.85
C VAL A 11 -13.69 21.13 23.03
N GLU A 12 -13.54 20.03 23.75
CA GLU A 12 -12.26 19.31 23.79
C GLU A 12 -11.83 19.07 22.35
N PRO A 13 -10.57 19.34 21.99
CA PRO A 13 -10.12 19.14 20.62
C PRO A 13 -10.37 17.66 20.26
N LEU A 14 -11.21 17.44 19.25
CA LEU A 14 -11.44 16.11 18.71
C LEU A 14 -10.09 15.54 18.32
N ARG A 15 -9.71 14.42 18.93
CA ARG A 15 -8.50 13.71 18.53
C ARG A 15 -8.69 13.25 17.10
N THR A 16 -7.70 13.51 16.25
CA THR A 16 -7.76 13.17 14.83
C THR A 16 -6.59 12.30 14.44
N THR A 17 -6.87 11.32 13.58
CA THR A 17 -5.85 10.55 12.88
C THR A 17 -5.67 11.14 11.50
N ARG A 18 -4.42 11.41 11.12
CA ARG A 18 -4.06 11.90 9.79
C ARG A 18 -3.57 10.75 8.92
N LEU A 19 -4.12 10.61 7.72
CA LEU A 19 -3.73 9.56 6.77
C LEU A 19 -3.68 10.09 5.33
N GLN A 20 -2.91 9.41 4.48
CA GLN A 20 -2.74 9.76 3.07
C GLN A 20 -3.45 8.75 2.17
N LEU A 21 -4.39 9.23 1.36
CA LEU A 21 -5.05 8.43 0.33
C LEU A 21 -4.25 8.49 -0.97
N ALA A 22 -4.17 7.37 -1.68
CA ALA A 22 -3.59 7.28 -3.02
C ALA A 22 -4.52 7.93 -4.06
N TYR A 23 -4.62 9.26 -4.03
CA TYR A 23 -5.45 10.06 -4.92
C TYR A 23 -4.63 11.12 -5.64
N GLY A 24 -4.66 11.10 -6.97
CA GLY A 24 -3.82 11.98 -7.81
C GLY A 24 -2.35 11.55 -7.81
N ARG A 25 -1.45 12.50 -8.10
CA ARG A 25 0.00 12.25 -8.20
C ARG A 25 0.75 12.35 -6.87
N GLU A 26 0.23 13.18 -5.97
CA GLU A 26 0.90 13.52 -4.70
C GLU A 26 0.20 12.90 -3.48
N GLY A 27 -0.95 12.26 -3.70
CA GLY A 27 -1.82 11.76 -2.64
C GLY A 27 -2.67 12.87 -2.01
N LEU A 28 -3.66 12.45 -1.23
CA LEU A 28 -4.58 13.34 -0.52
C LEU A 28 -4.47 13.08 0.98
N TRP A 29 -4.03 14.09 1.72
CA TRP A 29 -4.04 14.06 3.18
C TRP A 29 -5.45 14.36 3.70
N ILE A 30 -5.95 13.49 4.57
CA ILE A 30 -7.21 13.71 5.28
C ILE A 30 -7.01 13.56 6.79
N GLU A 31 -7.92 14.16 7.55
CA GLU A 31 -8.02 14.02 8.99
C GLU A 31 -9.35 13.35 9.31
N LEU A 32 -9.30 12.27 10.09
CA LEU A 32 -10.48 11.56 10.55
C LEU A 32 -10.61 11.73 12.07
N PRO A 33 -11.82 12.05 12.58
CA PRO A 33 -12.09 12.02 14.01
C PRO A 33 -11.86 10.61 14.57
N GLU A 34 -11.21 10.49 15.74
CA GLU A 34 -10.97 9.19 16.40
C GLU A 34 -12.27 8.53 16.89
N ASP A 35 -13.33 9.29 17.11
CA ASP A 35 -14.66 8.80 17.52
C ASP A 35 -15.53 8.34 16.34
N ALA A 36 -15.08 8.55 15.10
CA ALA A 36 -15.76 8.04 13.93
C ALA A 36 -15.63 6.50 13.88
N PRO A 37 -16.72 5.76 13.55
CA PRO A 37 -16.69 4.30 13.44
C PRO A 37 -15.99 3.87 12.14
N VAL A 38 -14.67 4.04 12.11
CA VAL A 38 -13.81 3.76 10.95
C VAL A 38 -12.75 2.72 11.33
N THR A 39 -12.44 1.83 10.40
CA THR A 39 -11.31 0.90 10.52
C THR A 39 -10.38 1.12 9.33
N VAL A 40 -9.12 1.43 9.61
CA VAL A 40 -8.09 1.60 8.58
C VAL A 40 -7.40 0.26 8.36
N ILE A 41 -7.34 -0.19 7.10
CA ILE A 41 -6.65 -1.41 6.69
C ILE A 41 -5.48 -1.00 5.80
N GLU A 42 -4.26 -1.30 6.24
CA GLU A 42 -3.04 -0.94 5.54
C GLU A 42 -2.28 -2.19 5.09
N PRO A 43 -1.61 -2.14 3.92
CA PRO A 43 -0.74 -3.23 3.49
C PRO A 43 0.46 -3.36 4.43
N GLN A 44 0.89 -4.60 4.66
CA GLN A 44 2.18 -4.86 5.27
C GLN A 44 3.27 -4.72 4.21
N PHE A 45 3.99 -3.60 4.24
CA PHE A 45 5.13 -3.41 3.35
C PHE A 45 6.28 -4.31 3.77
N VAL A 46 6.70 -5.18 2.86
CA VAL A 46 7.91 -5.99 3.00
C VAL A 46 9.07 -5.27 2.32
N PRO A 47 10.29 -5.29 2.90
CA PRO A 47 11.45 -4.73 2.23
C PRO A 47 11.72 -5.48 0.92
N GLY A 48 12.22 -4.75 -0.08
CA GLY A 48 12.73 -5.35 -1.32
C GLY A 48 13.85 -6.35 -1.01
N LEU A 49 14.06 -7.29 -1.94
CA LEU A 49 15.14 -8.26 -1.79
C LEU A 49 16.50 -7.56 -1.86
N PRO A 50 17.52 -8.02 -1.09
CA PRO A 50 18.84 -7.40 -1.10
C PRO A 50 19.51 -7.40 -2.49
N ASP A 51 19.22 -8.41 -3.30
CA ASP A 51 19.65 -8.55 -4.70
C ASP A 51 18.48 -9.04 -5.55
N GLU A 52 17.75 -8.09 -6.13
CA GLU A 52 16.57 -8.36 -6.96
C GLU A 52 16.94 -9.11 -8.24
N GLN A 53 18.10 -8.83 -8.83
CA GLN A 53 18.54 -9.46 -10.07
C GLN A 53 18.86 -10.95 -9.86
N ALA A 54 19.59 -11.27 -8.77
CA ALA A 54 19.87 -12.65 -8.41
C ALA A 54 18.59 -13.42 -8.08
N ALA A 55 17.64 -12.78 -7.38
CA ALA A 55 16.37 -13.38 -7.03
C ALA A 55 15.54 -13.78 -8.26
N ILE A 56 15.39 -12.88 -9.24
CA ILE A 56 14.68 -13.18 -10.49
C ILE A 56 15.37 -14.32 -11.24
N THR A 57 16.71 -14.27 -11.35
CA THR A 57 17.49 -15.31 -12.02
C THR A 57 17.29 -16.68 -11.35
N ALA A 58 17.26 -16.74 -10.02
CA ALA A 58 17.01 -17.96 -9.27
C ALA A 58 15.59 -18.49 -9.51
N ALA A 59 14.57 -17.63 -9.46
CA ALA A 59 13.18 -18.00 -9.70
C ALA A 59 12.96 -18.60 -11.11
N LEU A 60 13.58 -18.02 -12.15
CA LEU A 60 13.51 -18.54 -13.52
C LEU A 60 14.22 -19.89 -13.68
N ARG A 61 15.27 -20.15 -12.88
CA ARG A 61 16.03 -21.40 -12.93
C ARG A 61 15.39 -22.53 -12.14
N SER A 62 14.55 -22.21 -11.15
CA SER A 62 13.83 -23.16 -10.28
C SER A 62 12.37 -22.70 -10.09
N PRO A 63 11.53 -22.77 -11.14
CA PRO A 63 10.15 -22.31 -11.07
C PRO A 63 9.27 -23.23 -10.21
N VAL A 64 8.15 -22.69 -9.74
CA VAL A 64 7.17 -23.46 -8.95
C VAL A 64 6.21 -24.19 -9.89
N GLY A 65 6.16 -25.51 -9.80
CA GLY A 65 5.14 -26.33 -10.47
C GLY A 65 5.35 -26.58 -11.96
N THR A 66 6.48 -26.13 -12.54
CA THR A 66 6.81 -26.33 -13.96
C THR A 66 8.31 -26.60 -14.16
N SER A 67 8.71 -26.95 -15.38
CA SER A 67 10.14 -27.02 -15.74
C SER A 67 10.71 -25.61 -15.97
N PRO A 68 12.02 -25.41 -15.73
CA PRO A 68 12.72 -24.17 -16.06
C PRO A 68 12.51 -23.72 -17.52
N LEU A 69 12.43 -22.41 -17.76
CA LEU A 69 12.13 -21.87 -19.09
C LEU A 69 13.10 -22.38 -20.18
N ARG A 70 14.38 -22.48 -19.85
CA ARG A 70 15.44 -23.01 -20.75
C ARG A 70 15.18 -24.45 -21.22
N ASP A 71 14.41 -25.23 -20.46
CA ASP A 71 14.09 -26.62 -20.78
C ASP A 71 12.77 -26.70 -21.60
N LEU A 72 12.01 -25.61 -21.64
CA LEU A 72 10.73 -25.50 -22.35
C LEU A 72 10.87 -24.93 -23.78
N VAL A 73 11.90 -24.13 -24.05
CA VAL A 73 12.09 -23.43 -25.33
C VAL A 73 13.23 -24.02 -26.15
N ARG A 74 13.07 -23.98 -27.47
CA ARG A 74 14.07 -24.40 -28.46
C ARG A 74 14.56 -23.20 -29.27
N PRO A 75 15.74 -23.29 -29.90
CA PRO A 75 16.29 -22.20 -30.72
C PRO A 75 15.38 -21.73 -31.86
N ASP A 76 14.57 -22.63 -32.42
CA ASP A 76 13.67 -22.35 -33.54
C ASP A 76 12.26 -21.89 -33.10
N ASP A 77 12.01 -21.79 -31.79
CA ASP A 77 10.71 -21.36 -31.30
C ASP A 77 10.51 -19.86 -31.52
N THR A 78 9.32 -19.48 -32.00
CA THR A 78 8.88 -18.09 -31.99
C THR A 78 8.23 -17.80 -30.64
N VAL A 79 8.89 -16.97 -29.83
CA VAL A 79 8.46 -16.67 -28.45
C VAL A 79 7.90 -15.25 -28.36
N ALA A 80 6.79 -15.09 -27.63
CA ALA A 80 6.24 -13.79 -27.26
C ALA A 80 6.43 -13.55 -25.75
N VAL A 81 6.88 -12.35 -25.38
CA VAL A 81 6.96 -11.88 -23.99
C VAL A 81 5.92 -10.79 -23.79
N VAL A 82 5.04 -10.94 -22.79
CA VAL A 82 3.96 -10.00 -22.49
C VAL A 82 4.35 -9.20 -21.23
N PHE A 83 4.11 -7.89 -21.26
CA PHE A 83 4.47 -6.93 -20.21
C PHE A 83 3.24 -6.12 -19.78
#